data_AF-A0A6N6M8F3-F1
#
_entry.id   AF-A0A6N6M8F3-F1
#
_cell.length_a   1.000
_cell.length_b   1.000
_cell.length_c   1.000
_cell.angle_alpha   90.00
_cell.angle_beta   90.00
_cell.angle_gamma   90.00
#
_symmetry.space_group_name_H-M   'P 1'
#
loop_
_entity.id
_entity.type
_entity.pdbx_description
1 polymer ?
#
loop_
_entity_poly.entity_id
_entity_poly.type
_entity_poly.pdbx_seq_one_letter_code
_entity_poly.pdbx_strand_id
1 'polypeptide(L)'
;MKNLLFTCLLLVVSFTQAQNKEAYKKDAIKLIKLTGASSAFEAGIEQIGAVVSEKNKAKYTKKAEASLVDLYDDMADLYMEEFTQEEIKELLGFYNSPIGKKFASKQLELTKKGVELGKDWATDLQNLAQRYQW
;
A
#
# COMPACT_ATOMS: atom_id res chain seq x y z
N MET A 1 5.66 14.12 47.58
CA MET A 1 6.61 13.44 46.66
C MET A 1 6.06 12.16 46.04
N LYS A 2 5.33 11.31 46.79
CA LYS A 2 4.74 10.07 46.27
C LYS A 2 3.74 10.28 45.10
N ASN A 3 2.96 11.37 45.15
CA ASN A 3 2.03 11.74 44.07
C ASN A 3 2.76 12.25 42.82
N LEU A 4 3.91 12.93 42.97
CA LEU A 4 4.72 13.43 41.85
C LEU A 4 5.39 12.28 41.07
N LEU A 5 5.87 11.26 41.78
CA LEU A 5 6.44 10.05 41.19
C LEU A 5 5.40 9.28 40.36
N PHE A 6 4.16 9.18 40.83
CA PHE A 6 3.07 8.54 40.10
C PHE A 6 2.70 9.30 38.82
N THR A 7 2.69 10.65 38.86
CA THR A 7 2.41 11.47 37.67
C THR A 7 3.52 11.35 36.62
N CYS A 8 4.79 11.35 37.03
CA CYS A 8 5.92 11.12 36.12
C CYS A 8 5.88 9.71 35.49
N LEU A 9 5.51 8.68 36.27
CA LEU A 9 5.43 7.32 35.74
C LEU A 9 4.31 7.16 34.71
N LEU A 10 3.15 7.80 34.93
CA LEU A 10 2.04 7.81 33.96
C LEU A 10 2.40 8.53 32.66
N LEU A 11 3.11 9.67 32.74
CA LEU A 11 3.57 10.40 31.55
C LEU A 11 4.56 9.59 30.70
N VAL A 12 5.44 8.80 31.33
CA VAL A 12 6.39 7.93 30.62
C VAL A 12 5.65 6.81 29.88
N VAL A 13 4.64 6.18 30.49
CA VAL A 13 3.89 5.07 29.86
C VAL A 13 3.03 5.55 28.68
N SER A 14 2.41 6.74 28.77
CA SER A 14 1.66 7.30 27.64
C SER A 14 2.57 7.71 26.49
N PHE A 15 3.77 8.23 26.80
CA PHE A 15 4.75 8.62 25.79
C PHE A 15 5.31 7.41 25.02
N THR A 16 5.57 6.29 25.71
CA THR A 16 6.05 5.06 25.05
C THR A 16 5.00 4.42 24.14
N GLN A 17 3.72 4.42 24.51
CA GLN A 17 2.65 3.93 23.64
C GLN A 17 2.46 4.78 22.38
N ALA A 18 2.49 6.11 22.52
CA ALA A 18 2.36 7.03 21.39
C ALA A 18 3.51 6.86 20.39
N GLN A 19 4.74 6.79 20.89
CA GLN A 19 5.93 6.58 20.06
C GLN A 19 5.88 5.22 19.33
N ASN A 20 5.37 4.18 19.97
CA ASN A 20 5.28 2.86 19.37
C ASN A 20 4.21 2.79 18.26
N LYS A 21 3.05 3.43 18.47
CA LYS A 21 2.01 3.55 17.43
C LYS A 21 2.51 4.31 16.20
N GLU A 22 3.28 5.38 16.41
CA GLU A 22 3.85 6.17 15.31
C GLU A 22 4.89 5.36 14.52
N ALA A 23 5.75 4.59 15.20
CA ALA A 23 6.71 3.70 14.54
C ALA A 23 6.03 2.61 13.71
N TYR A 24 4.97 2.01 14.26
CA TYR A 24 4.16 1.00 13.58
C TYR A 24 3.48 1.55 12.32
N LYS A 25 2.82 2.71 12.40
CA LYS A 25 2.24 3.38 11.23
C LYS A 25 3.29 3.69 10.16
N LYS A 26 4.45 4.21 10.56
CA LYS A 26 5.56 4.48 9.62
C LYS A 26 6.03 3.23 8.89
N ASP A 27 6.10 2.09 9.58
CA ASP A 27 6.49 0.82 8.97
C ASP A 27 5.41 0.28 8.03
N ALA A 28 4.12 0.42 8.36
CA ALA A 28 3.02 0.10 7.45
C ALA A 28 3.08 0.96 6.16
N ILE A 29 3.33 2.27 6.28
CA ILE A 29 3.51 3.17 5.13
C ILE A 29 4.68 2.73 4.25
N LYS A 30 5.82 2.35 4.85
CA LYS A 30 6.97 1.83 4.09
C LYS A 30 6.60 0.56 3.34
N LEU A 31 5.86 -0.35 3.96
CA LEU A 31 5.43 -1.59 3.34
C LEU A 31 4.54 -1.30 2.12
N ILE A 32 3.53 -0.45 2.28
CA ILE A 32 2.62 -0.05 1.18
C ILE A 32 3.42 0.56 0.00
N LYS A 33 4.44 1.36 0.30
CA LYS A 33 5.29 1.95 -0.74
C LYS A 33 6.15 0.91 -1.48
N LEU A 34 6.56 -0.16 -0.80
CA LEU A 34 7.39 -1.23 -1.36
C LEU A 34 6.59 -2.27 -2.16
N THR A 35 5.29 -2.44 -1.91
CA THR A 35 4.45 -3.43 -2.61
C THR A 35 4.08 -3.01 -4.03
N GLY A 36 4.51 -1.81 -4.48
CA GLY A 36 4.26 -1.29 -5.82
C GLY A 36 2.99 -0.42 -5.93
N ALA A 37 2.22 -0.25 -4.85
CA ALA A 37 1.02 0.59 -4.84
C ALA A 37 1.30 2.06 -5.23
N SER A 38 2.48 2.60 -4.88
CA SER A 38 2.90 3.95 -5.25
C SER A 38 2.85 4.20 -6.75
N SER A 39 3.30 3.23 -7.55
CA SER A 39 3.33 3.36 -9.01
C SER A 39 1.92 3.50 -9.62
N ALA A 40 0.91 2.87 -9.00
CA ALA A 40 -0.47 2.99 -9.45
C ALA A 40 -1.02 4.39 -9.14
N PHE A 41 -0.70 4.95 -7.97
CA PHE A 41 -1.13 6.31 -7.61
C PHE A 41 -0.42 7.37 -8.45
N GLU A 42 0.89 7.23 -8.68
CA GLU A 42 1.67 8.10 -9.56
C GLU A 42 1.11 8.08 -10.98
N ALA A 43 0.83 6.90 -11.53
CA ALA A 43 0.20 6.76 -12.84
C ALA A 43 -1.20 7.41 -12.88
N GLY A 44 -1.98 7.29 -11.81
CA GLY A 44 -3.29 7.96 -11.68
C GLY A 44 -3.17 9.49 -11.68
N ILE A 45 -2.19 10.04 -10.95
CA ILE A 45 -1.88 11.47 -10.96
C ILE A 45 -1.47 11.93 -12.36
N GLU A 46 -0.61 11.17 -13.05
CA GLU A 46 -0.19 11.52 -14.40
C GLU A 46 -1.36 11.49 -15.39
N GLN A 47 -2.18 10.43 -15.34
CA GLN A 47 -3.31 10.24 -16.23
C GLN A 47 -4.37 11.34 -16.06
N ILE A 48 -4.74 11.66 -14.81
CA ILE A 48 -5.68 12.75 -14.54
C ILE A 48 -5.02 14.10 -14.87
N GLY A 49 -3.74 14.24 -14.59
CA GLY A 49 -2.94 15.41 -14.94
C GLY A 49 -2.84 15.66 -16.43
N ALA A 50 -3.03 14.65 -17.29
CA ALA A 50 -2.91 14.76 -18.75
C ALA A 50 -3.82 15.84 -19.35
N VAL A 51 -4.98 16.11 -18.73
CA VAL A 51 -5.93 17.14 -19.20
C VAL A 51 -5.67 18.53 -18.58
N VAL A 52 -4.73 18.65 -17.65
CA VAL A 52 -4.38 19.93 -17.02
C VAL A 52 -3.52 20.74 -17.97
N SER A 53 -3.90 22.01 -18.20
CA SER A 53 -3.14 22.95 -19.03
C SER A 53 -1.67 23.04 -18.61
N GLU A 54 -0.75 23.18 -19.57
CA GLU A 54 0.70 23.31 -19.32
C GLU A 54 1.05 24.31 -18.23
N LYS A 55 0.43 25.50 -18.25
CA LYS A 55 0.63 26.56 -17.24
C LYS A 55 0.38 26.08 -15.80
N ASN A 56 -0.56 25.16 -15.59
CA ASN A 56 -0.96 24.68 -14.28
C ASN A 56 -0.43 23.29 -13.94
N LYS A 57 0.19 22.59 -14.89
CA LYS A 57 0.63 21.20 -14.76
C LYS A 57 1.54 20.99 -13.54
N ALA A 58 2.59 21.80 -13.39
CA ALA A 58 3.50 21.72 -12.25
C ALA A 58 2.81 21.95 -10.90
N LYS A 59 1.87 22.90 -10.83
CA LYS A 59 1.10 23.19 -9.61
C LYS A 59 0.16 22.04 -9.26
N TYR A 60 -0.47 21.45 -10.27
CA TYR A 60 -1.30 20.26 -10.12
C TYR A 60 -0.48 19.09 -9.58
N THR A 61 0.60 18.71 -10.26
CA THR A 61 1.45 17.58 -9.88
C THR A 61 1.91 17.69 -8.43
N LYS A 62 2.45 18.86 -8.05
CA LYS A 62 2.89 19.10 -6.67
C LYS A 62 1.77 18.93 -5.63
N LYS A 63 0.57 19.41 -5.93
CA LYS A 63 -0.59 19.27 -5.02
C LYS A 63 -1.08 17.83 -4.94
N ALA A 64 -1.11 17.13 -6.07
CA ALA A 64 -1.53 15.74 -6.15
C ALA A 64 -0.54 14.82 -5.41
N GLU A 65 0.76 15.02 -5.60
CA GLU A 65 1.79 14.29 -4.84
C GLU A 65 1.70 14.55 -3.33
N ALA A 66 1.45 15.80 -2.94
CA ALA A 66 1.25 16.14 -1.53
C ALA A 66 0.04 15.43 -0.92
N SER A 67 -1.03 15.21 -1.70
CA SER A 67 -2.23 14.50 -1.24
C SER A 67 -1.99 13.01 -0.98
N LEU A 68 -0.89 12.44 -1.48
CA LEU A 68 -0.54 11.04 -1.20
C LEU A 68 -0.18 10.82 0.27
N VAL A 69 0.23 11.85 1.00
CA VAL A 69 0.56 11.73 2.44
C VAL A 69 -0.65 11.23 3.21
N ASP A 70 -1.79 11.92 3.07
CA ASP A 70 -3.03 11.58 3.76
C ASP A 70 -3.54 10.20 3.30
N LEU A 71 -3.45 9.91 1.99
CA LEU A 71 -3.82 8.59 1.47
C LEU A 71 -2.99 7.46 2.08
N TYR A 72 -1.67 7.62 2.20
CA TYR A 72 -0.83 6.60 2.84
C TYR A 72 -1.11 6.46 4.32
N ASP A 73 -1.45 7.55 5.01
CA ASP A 73 -1.83 7.52 6.42
C ASP A 73 -3.12 6.73 6.64
N ASP A 74 -4.13 6.93 5.79
CA ASP A 74 -5.39 6.18 5.81
C ASP A 74 -5.17 4.70 5.46
N MET A 75 -4.38 4.42 4.43
CA MET A 75 -4.04 3.04 4.06
C MET A 75 -3.26 2.32 5.17
N ALA A 76 -2.37 3.03 5.86
CA ALA A 76 -1.61 2.45 6.96
C ALA A 76 -2.52 2.04 8.13
N ASP A 77 -3.57 2.81 8.42
CA ASP A 77 -4.56 2.43 9.42
C ASP A 77 -5.25 1.11 9.04
N LEU A 78 -5.67 0.94 7.78
CA LEU A 78 -6.24 -0.33 7.29
C LEU A 78 -5.27 -1.51 7.46
N TYR A 79 -3.97 -1.31 7.18
CA TYR A 79 -2.98 -2.36 7.35
C TYR A 79 -2.75 -2.69 8.84
N MET A 80 -2.80 -1.69 9.72
CA MET A 80 -2.63 -1.87 11.16
C MET A 80 -3.85 -2.55 11.82
N GLU A 81 -5.02 -2.52 11.18
CA GLU A 81 -6.20 -3.28 11.60
C GLU A 81 -6.05 -4.78 11.31
N GLU A 82 -5.35 -5.14 10.23
CA GLU A 82 -5.26 -6.52 9.73
C GLU A 82 -3.96 -7.23 10.12
N PHE A 83 -2.85 -6.51 10.26
CA PHE A 83 -1.52 -7.07 10.50
C PHE A 83 -0.90 -6.46 11.73
N THR A 84 -0.41 -7.28 12.65
CA THR A 84 0.37 -6.85 13.82
C THR A 84 1.66 -6.13 13.43
N GLN A 85 2.25 -5.41 14.38
CA GLN A 85 3.51 -4.70 14.15
C GLN A 85 4.66 -5.65 13.76
N GLU A 86 4.69 -6.85 14.35
CA GLU A 86 5.67 -7.89 14.05
C GLU A 86 5.49 -8.42 12.62
N GLU A 87 4.26 -8.70 12.18
CA GLU A 87 3.97 -9.15 10.82
C GLU A 87 4.33 -8.09 9.78
N ILE A 88 4.04 -6.80 10.05
CA ILE A 88 4.48 -5.70 9.18
C ILE A 88 6.01 -5.67 9.07
N LYS A 89 6.76 -5.90 10.16
CA LYS A 89 8.23 -5.96 10.13
C LYS A 89 8.73 -7.16 9.33
N GLU A 90 8.09 -8.32 9.45
CA GLU A 90 8.44 -9.51 8.66
C GLU A 90 8.20 -9.28 7.16
N LEU A 91 7.05 -8.71 6.82
CA LEU A 91 6.71 -8.35 5.44
C LEU A 91 7.71 -7.32 4.88
N LEU A 92 8.08 -6.30 5.67
CA LEU A 92 9.15 -5.37 5.31
C LEU A 92 10.48 -6.08 5.07
N GLY A 93 10.83 -7.07 5.89
CA GLY A 93 12.02 -7.90 5.70
C GLY A 93 11.99 -8.61 4.35
N PHE A 94 10.87 -9.24 4.01
CA PHE A 94 10.67 -9.88 2.72
C PHE A 94 10.79 -8.89 1.55
N TYR A 95 10.01 -7.81 1.55
CA TYR A 95 9.98 -6.84 0.44
C TYR A 95 11.27 -6.04 0.28
N ASN A 96 12.11 -5.94 1.31
CA ASN A 96 13.44 -5.34 1.18
C ASN A 96 14.50 -6.29 0.59
N SER A 97 14.25 -7.60 0.61
CA SER A 97 15.14 -8.60 0.01
C SER A 97 15.22 -8.47 -1.52
N PRO A 98 16.29 -8.96 -2.17
CA PRO A 98 16.37 -8.96 -3.63
C PRO A 98 15.18 -9.66 -4.32
N ILE A 99 14.72 -10.78 -3.75
CA ILE A 99 13.57 -11.51 -4.29
C ILE A 99 12.26 -10.76 -4.05
N GLY A 100 12.06 -10.15 -2.88
CA GLY A 100 10.86 -9.37 -2.59
C GLY A 100 10.72 -8.14 -3.48
N LYS A 101 11.82 -7.43 -3.75
CA LYS A 101 11.84 -6.31 -4.71
C LYS A 101 11.51 -6.77 -6.13
N LYS A 102 12.08 -7.90 -6.56
CA LYS A 102 11.75 -8.50 -7.87
C LYS A 102 10.29 -8.94 -7.94
N PHE A 103 9.76 -9.49 -6.86
CA PHE A 103 8.36 -9.91 -6.77
C PHE A 103 7.43 -8.70 -6.90
N ALA A 104 7.65 -7.64 -6.09
CA ALA A 104 6.85 -6.42 -6.17
C ALA A 104 6.87 -5.78 -7.57
N SER A 105 8.03 -5.71 -8.22
CA SER A 105 8.12 -5.12 -9.57
C SER A 105 7.46 -5.97 -10.66
N LYS A 106 7.38 -7.30 -10.47
CA LYS A 106 6.77 -8.23 -11.42
C LYS A 106 5.31 -8.51 -11.16
N GLN A 107 4.80 -8.25 -9.95
CA GLN A 107 3.45 -8.61 -9.56
C GLN A 107 2.39 -8.03 -10.51
N LEU A 108 2.46 -6.74 -10.82
CA LEU A 108 1.51 -6.09 -11.74
C LEU A 108 1.56 -6.70 -13.16
N GLU A 109 2.75 -7.02 -13.66
CA GLU A 109 2.94 -7.66 -14.97
C GLU A 109 2.33 -9.07 -14.98
N LEU A 110 2.57 -9.84 -13.93
CA LEU A 110 2.03 -11.19 -13.77
C LEU A 110 0.50 -11.18 -13.64
N THR A 111 -0.07 -10.23 -12.88
CA THR A 111 -1.52 -10.08 -12.76
C THR A 111 -2.15 -9.77 -14.12
N LYS A 112 -1.58 -8.86 -14.93
CA LYS A 112 -2.07 -8.56 -16.28
C LYS A 112 -2.08 -9.78 -17.18
N LYS A 113 -0.97 -10.53 -17.22
CA LYS A 113 -0.86 -11.78 -17.98
C LYS A 113 -1.84 -12.85 -17.49
N GLY A 114 -2.04 -12.94 -16.17
CA GLY A 114 -2.99 -13.87 -15.57
C GLY A 114 -4.44 -13.59 -15.99
N VAL A 115 -4.83 -12.31 -16.09
CA VAL A 115 -6.15 -11.92 -16.61
C VAL A 115 -6.34 -12.35 -18.07
N GLU A 116 -5.32 -12.22 -18.91
CA GLU A 116 -5.37 -12.69 -20.30
C GLU A 116 -5.54 -14.21 -20.39
N LEU A 117 -4.73 -14.98 -19.65
CA LEU A 117 -4.87 -16.43 -19.56
C LEU A 117 -6.25 -16.86 -19.06
N GLY A 118 -6.81 -16.12 -18.09
CA GLY A 118 -8.15 -16.37 -17.56
C GLY A 118 -9.26 -16.18 -18.61
N LYS A 119 -9.10 -15.23 -19.54
CA LYS A 119 -10.05 -15.03 -20.65
C LYS A 119 -10.02 -16.19 -21.63
N ASP A 120 -8.83 -16.68 -21.97
CA ASP A 120 -8.66 -17.83 -22.86
C ASP A 120 -9.32 -19.07 -22.24
N TRP A 121 -9.01 -19.35 -20.97
CA TRP A 121 -9.63 -20.43 -20.22
C TRP A 121 -11.16 -20.31 -20.13
N ALA A 122 -11.69 -19.11 -19.91
CA ALA A 122 -13.14 -18.88 -19.90
C ALA A 122 -13.80 -19.17 -21.26
N THR A 123 -13.12 -18.86 -22.36
CA THR A 123 -13.57 -19.20 -23.71
C THR A 123 -13.61 -20.71 -23.93
N ASP A 124 -12.57 -21.42 -23.48
CA ASP A 124 -12.53 -22.88 -23.54
C ASP A 124 -13.65 -23.53 -22.72
N LEU A 125 -13.96 -22.98 -21.55
CA LEU A 125 -15.08 -23.43 -20.73
C LEU A 125 -16.44 -23.22 -21.42
N GLN A 126 -16.65 -22.09 -22.08
CA GLN A 126 -17.88 -21.83 -22.85
C GLN A 126 -18.03 -22.86 -23.97
N ASN A 127 -16.95 -23.14 -24.70
CA ASN A 127 -16.93 -24.15 -25.75
C ASN A 127 -17.19 -25.56 -25.21
N LEU A 128 -16.65 -25.89 -24.03
CA LEU A 128 -16.91 -27.15 -23.36
C LEU A 128 -18.39 -27.27 -22.98
N ALA A 129 -18.97 -26.24 -22.36
CA ALA A 129 -20.37 -26.24 -21.92
C ALA A 129 -21.35 -26.44 -23.08
N GLN A 130 -21.08 -25.85 -24.25
CA GLN A 130 -21.89 -26.07 -25.47
C GLN A 130 -21.95 -27.55 -25.87
N ARG A 131 -20.88 -28.32 -25.63
CA ARG A 131 -20.84 -29.76 -25.94
C ARG A 131 -21.69 -30.62 -25.01
N TYR A 132 -22.36 -30.04 -24.01
CA TYR A 132 -23.23 -30.76 -23.07
C TYR A 132 -24.65 -30.16 -22.99
N GLN A 133 -25.04 -29.30 -23.93
CA GLN A 133 -26.40 -28.70 -23.99
C GLN A 133 -27.44 -29.55 -24.75
N TRP A 134 -27.40 -30.88 -24.61
CA TRP A 134 -28.32 -31.83 -25.25
C TRP A 134 -28.87 -32.82 -24.23
#